data_AF-A0AAV7XQA0-F1
#
_entry.id   AF-A0AAV7XQA0-F1
#
_cell.length_a   1.000
_cell.length_b   1.000
_cell.length_c   1.000
_cell.angle_alpha   90.00
_cell.angle_beta   90.00
_cell.angle_gamma   90.00
#
_symmetry.space_group_name_H-M   'P 1'
#
loop_
_entity.id
_entity.type
_entity.pdbx_description
1 polymer ?
#
loop_
_entity_poly.entity_id
_entity_poly.type
_entity_poly.pdbx_seq_one_letter_code
_entity_poly.pdbx_strand_id
1 'polypeptide(L)'
;MAGLSAYELMRRANLSENSEFLKEYGLQAPVVEAASVTLREPKEPKKRQPNGKTKKRKKPEPPVIERRVSFRVRLKVQPDFYEEYETLKDSDDEEEAERLKNLRQPNRSIVRPPRPNSYGSIEGVKVGTWWETRLDCNYDGIHRPTVAGIHQGPDGAYSVALSGGYEDDVDLGDSFTYTGEGGRDLKGTASNPKNLRTAPQSKHQALVRGNLALSRNVETGNPVRVIRGYKLNSKFAPDSGYRYDGLYNVTKFWETTGKAGFRIYKFQFQRCDPEPSPWCKESKSTSPPDVAI
;
A
#
# COMPACT_ATOMS: atom_id res chain seq x y z
N MET A 1 -38.26 -25.59 -15.80
CA MET A 1 -36.80 -25.68 -15.90
C MET A 1 -36.29 -24.35 -16.43
N ALA A 2 -35.92 -23.42 -15.54
CA ALA A 2 -35.40 -22.12 -15.97
C ALA A 2 -33.99 -22.31 -16.55
N GLY A 3 -33.80 -21.92 -17.81
CA GLY A 3 -32.49 -21.95 -18.47
C GLY A 3 -31.52 -21.00 -17.78
N LEU A 4 -30.24 -21.38 -17.74
CA LEU A 4 -29.17 -20.55 -17.21
C LEU A 4 -29.10 -19.23 -17.96
N SER A 5 -28.91 -18.13 -17.23
CA SER A 5 -28.68 -16.81 -17.84
C SER A 5 -27.44 -16.86 -18.73
N ALA A 6 -27.38 -16.02 -19.78
CA ALA A 6 -26.19 -15.86 -20.62
C ALA A 6 -24.92 -15.59 -19.77
N TYR A 7 -25.08 -14.90 -18.64
CA TYR A 7 -24.01 -14.68 -17.67
C TYR A 7 -23.56 -15.97 -16.95
N GLU A 8 -24.50 -16.84 -16.59
CA GLU A 8 -24.19 -18.10 -15.91
C GLU A 8 -23.55 -19.12 -16.85
N LEU A 9 -23.95 -19.12 -18.12
CA LEU A 9 -23.31 -19.87 -19.20
C LEU A 9 -21.86 -19.41 -19.40
N MET A 10 -21.63 -18.10 -19.54
CA MET A 10 -20.29 -17.53 -19.66
C MET A 10 -19.43 -17.80 -18.42
N ARG A 11 -20.01 -17.67 -17.21
CA ARG A 11 -19.31 -17.96 -15.96
C ARG A 11 -18.91 -19.44 -15.85
N ARG A 12 -19.79 -20.36 -16.28
CA ARG A 12 -19.48 -21.80 -16.29
C ARG A 12 -18.40 -22.13 -17.32
N ALA A 13 -18.44 -21.52 -18.50
CA ALA A 13 -17.39 -21.66 -19.51
C ALA A 13 -16.04 -21.15 -19.00
N ASN A 14 -16.00 -19.97 -18.38
CA ASN A 14 -14.77 -19.42 -17.79
C ASN A 14 -14.24 -20.29 -16.64
N LEU A 15 -15.13 -20.87 -15.82
CA LEU A 15 -14.74 -21.79 -14.75
C LEU A 15 -14.25 -23.13 -15.31
N SER A 16 -14.83 -23.64 -16.40
CA SER A 16 -14.36 -24.87 -17.04
C SER A 16 -13.02 -24.68 -17.73
N GLU A 17 -12.82 -23.59 -18.48
CA GLU A 17 -11.53 -23.27 -19.12
C GLU A 17 -10.42 -23.08 -18.07
N ASN A 18 -10.69 -22.35 -16.99
CA ASN A 18 -9.74 -22.21 -15.89
C ASN A 18 -9.45 -23.56 -15.21
N SER A 19 -10.46 -24.43 -15.08
CA SER A 19 -10.27 -25.76 -14.50
C SER A 19 -9.50 -26.70 -15.43
N GLU A 20 -9.68 -26.60 -16.74
CA GLU A 20 -8.96 -27.40 -17.75
C GLU A 20 -7.51 -26.94 -17.83
N PHE A 21 -7.26 -25.63 -17.83
CA PHE A 21 -5.92 -25.05 -17.74
C PHE A 21 -5.20 -25.47 -16.45
N LEU A 22 -5.90 -25.66 -15.33
CA LEU A 22 -5.28 -26.19 -14.11
C LEU A 22 -5.00 -27.70 -14.17
N LYS A 23 -5.81 -28.47 -14.90
CA LYS A 23 -5.64 -29.91 -15.09
C LYS A 23 -4.50 -30.24 -16.06
N GLU A 24 -4.40 -29.51 -17.17
CA GLU A 24 -3.36 -29.68 -18.19
C GLU A 24 -1.95 -29.50 -17.61
N TYR A 25 -1.81 -28.62 -16.61
CA TYR A 25 -0.54 -28.32 -15.94
C TYR A 25 -0.36 -29.05 -14.59
N GLY A 26 -1.19 -30.07 -14.29
CA GLY A 26 -1.01 -30.97 -13.15
C GLY A 26 -1.33 -30.37 -11.76
N LEU A 27 -2.08 -29.26 -11.69
CA LEU A 27 -2.36 -28.51 -10.45
C LEU A 27 -3.78 -28.76 -9.94
N GLN A 28 -4.12 -30.01 -9.62
CA GLN A 28 -5.34 -30.30 -8.86
C GLN A 28 -5.10 -30.03 -7.37
N ALA A 29 -5.80 -29.05 -6.79
CA ALA A 29 -5.84 -28.90 -5.33
C ALA A 29 -6.71 -30.02 -4.71
N PRO A 30 -6.33 -30.64 -3.59
CA PRO A 30 -7.23 -31.53 -2.86
C PRO A 30 -8.45 -30.74 -2.40
N VAL A 31 -9.63 -31.35 -2.52
CA VAL A 31 -10.91 -30.75 -2.12
C VAL A 31 -10.89 -30.52 -0.61
N VAL A 32 -10.62 -29.28 -0.18
CA VAL A 32 -10.80 -28.88 1.22
C VAL A 32 -12.25 -28.40 1.35
N GLU A 33 -13.05 -29.10 2.15
CA GLU A 33 -14.49 -28.82 2.30
C GLU A 33 -14.74 -27.36 2.70
N ALA A 34 -15.69 -26.74 1.98
CA ALA A 34 -16.05 -25.32 2.07
C ALA A 34 -16.60 -24.88 3.44
N ALA A 35 -16.71 -25.79 4.40
CA ALA A 35 -17.34 -25.56 5.71
C ALA A 35 -16.48 -24.77 6.72
N SER A 36 -15.19 -24.52 6.44
CA SER A 36 -14.27 -23.89 7.41
C SER A 36 -14.00 -22.39 7.19
N VAL A 37 -14.63 -21.75 6.19
CA VAL A 37 -14.31 -20.36 5.82
C VAL A 37 -15.38 -19.38 6.34
N THR A 38 -15.16 -18.80 7.52
CA THR A 38 -15.86 -17.57 7.93
C THR A 38 -15.19 -16.34 7.32
N LEU A 39 -15.80 -15.78 6.27
CA LEU A 39 -15.41 -14.49 5.69
C LEU A 39 -15.78 -13.34 6.65
N ARG A 40 -14.91 -12.33 6.79
CA ARG A 40 -15.27 -11.08 7.49
C ARG A 40 -16.34 -10.36 6.68
N GLU A 41 -17.44 -10.02 7.34
CA GLU A 41 -18.53 -9.29 6.70
C GLU A 41 -18.06 -7.89 6.21
N PRO A 42 -18.50 -7.46 5.03
CA PRO A 42 -18.28 -6.11 4.55
C PRO A 42 -18.90 -5.10 5.53
N LYS A 43 -18.10 -4.16 6.03
CA LYS A 43 -18.66 -3.04 6.81
C LYS A 43 -19.51 -2.18 5.88
N GLU A 44 -20.79 -2.02 6.21
CA GLU A 44 -21.69 -1.14 5.46
C GLU A 44 -21.12 0.29 5.36
N PRO A 45 -21.27 0.94 4.20
CA PRO A 45 -20.86 2.32 4.03
C PRO A 45 -21.70 3.23 4.93
N LYS A 46 -21.06 3.89 5.90
CA LYS A 46 -21.72 4.88 6.75
C LYS A 46 -22.24 6.04 5.90
N LYS A 47 -23.56 6.21 5.86
CA LYS A 47 -24.22 7.40 5.29
C LYS A 47 -23.65 8.65 5.97
N ARG A 48 -23.14 9.60 5.18
CA ARG A 48 -22.70 10.92 5.67
C ARG A 48 -23.93 11.66 6.21
N GLN A 49 -24.02 11.82 7.52
CA GLN A 49 -24.96 12.77 8.13
C GLN A 49 -24.42 14.20 7.98
N PRO A 50 -25.30 15.21 7.78
CA PRO A 50 -24.89 16.60 7.70
C PRO A 50 -24.33 17.09 9.05
N ASN A 51 -23.34 17.99 8.98
CA ASN A 51 -22.51 18.45 10.08
C ASN A 51 -23.30 18.91 11.32
N GLY A 52 -23.29 18.09 12.37
CA GLY A 52 -23.54 18.49 13.75
C GLY A 52 -22.25 18.39 14.58
N LYS A 53 -21.90 19.46 15.31
CA LYS A 53 -20.67 19.56 16.14
C LYS A 53 -20.51 18.31 17.03
N THR A 54 -19.52 17.47 16.75
CA THR A 54 -19.28 16.23 17.53
C THR A 54 -17.98 16.35 18.34
N LYS A 55 -18.10 16.06 19.64
CA LYS A 55 -17.03 16.05 20.65
C LYS A 55 -15.83 15.19 20.20
N LYS A 56 -14.60 15.67 20.44
CA LYS A 56 -13.34 14.98 20.15
C LYS A 56 -13.32 13.60 20.81
N ARG A 57 -13.34 12.52 20.02
CA ARG A 57 -12.99 11.17 20.49
C ARG A 57 -11.48 11.06 20.65
N LYS A 58 -11.00 10.54 21.78
CA LYS A 58 -9.58 10.19 22.00
C LYS A 58 -9.17 9.12 20.97
N LYS A 59 -8.07 9.36 20.26
CA LYS A 59 -7.46 8.37 19.35
C LYS A 59 -6.74 7.30 20.19
N PRO A 60 -6.76 6.02 19.81
CA PRO A 60 -5.92 5.00 20.42
C PRO A 60 -4.44 5.28 20.12
N GLU A 61 -3.57 5.02 21.09
CA GLU A 61 -2.13 5.18 20.95
C GLU A 61 -1.54 4.09 20.04
N PRO A 62 -0.73 4.43 19.03
CA PRO A 62 -0.11 3.43 18.16
C PRO A 62 1.05 2.72 18.87
N PRO A 63 1.33 1.45 18.52
CA PRO A 63 2.37 0.62 19.14
C PRO A 63 3.77 1.25 19.01
N VAL A 64 4.62 0.98 20.01
CA VAL A 64 5.98 1.52 20.14
C VAL A 64 6.91 0.78 19.18
N ILE A 65 7.04 1.30 17.96
CA ILE A 65 8.07 0.95 16.98
C ILE A 65 8.76 2.26 16.60
N GLU A 66 10.11 2.27 16.54
CA GLU A 66 10.97 3.45 16.41
C GLU A 66 10.36 4.54 15.52
N ARG A 67 9.80 5.56 16.19
CA ARG A 67 9.06 6.64 15.52
C ARG A 67 10.03 7.56 14.81
N ARG A 68 10.13 7.47 13.48
CA ARG A 68 10.45 8.65 12.67
C ARG A 68 9.17 9.45 12.49
N VAL A 69 8.92 10.37 13.44
CA VAL A 69 7.71 11.19 13.49
C VAL A 69 7.66 12.14 12.29
N SER A 70 6.49 12.22 11.64
CA SER A 70 6.25 13.20 10.58
C SER A 70 6.24 14.63 11.13
N PHE A 71 6.63 15.59 10.30
CA PHE A 71 6.64 17.03 10.61
C PHE A 71 5.30 17.59 11.08
N ARG A 72 4.20 17.08 10.52
CA ARG A 72 2.86 17.60 10.80
C ARG A 72 2.38 17.24 12.20
N VAL A 73 2.95 16.18 12.78
CA VAL A 73 2.77 15.80 14.18
C VAL A 73 3.72 16.58 15.08
N ARG A 74 4.95 16.87 14.63
CA ARG A 74 5.90 17.74 15.37
C ARG A 74 5.31 19.13 15.67
N LEU A 75 4.61 19.70 14.70
CA LEU A 75 3.87 20.97 14.81
C LEU A 75 2.71 20.95 15.82
N LYS A 76 2.17 19.78 16.17
CA LYS A 76 1.04 19.64 17.10
C LYS A 76 1.45 19.25 18.52
N VAL A 77 2.73 18.97 18.74
CA VAL A 77 3.26 18.34 19.97
C VAL A 77 4.07 19.31 20.83
N GLN A 78 4.20 20.59 20.46
CA GLN A 78 4.86 21.61 21.29
C GLN A 78 3.80 22.61 21.79
N PRO A 79 3.25 22.43 23.01
CA PRO A 79 2.38 23.42 23.66
C PRO A 79 3.06 24.79 23.77
N ASP A 80 4.37 24.76 24.03
CA ASP A 80 5.27 25.87 24.26
C ASP A 80 5.30 26.84 23.05
N PHE A 81 5.20 26.30 21.84
CA PHE A 81 5.20 27.06 20.58
C PHE A 81 3.91 27.89 20.38
N TYR A 82 2.77 27.45 20.94
CA TYR A 82 1.50 28.18 20.78
C TYR A 82 1.39 29.35 21.75
N GLU A 83 1.89 29.20 22.98
CA GLU A 83 1.93 30.29 23.96
C GLU A 83 2.92 31.39 23.54
N GLU A 84 4.12 31.02 23.06
CA GLU A 84 5.11 31.97 22.53
C GLU A 84 4.57 32.70 21.29
N TYR A 85 3.82 32.04 20.40
CA TYR A 85 3.20 32.72 19.25
C TYR A 85 2.13 33.75 19.65
N GLU A 86 1.30 33.45 20.65
CA GLU A 86 0.24 34.33 21.12
C GLU A 86 0.77 35.58 21.83
N THR A 87 1.92 35.51 22.50
CA THR A 87 2.55 36.69 23.12
C THR A 87 3.22 37.60 22.11
N LEU A 88 3.77 37.05 21.04
CA LEU A 88 4.57 37.81 20.07
C LEU A 88 3.71 38.43 18.96
N LYS A 89 2.54 37.86 18.63
CA LYS A 89 1.75 38.25 17.44
C LYS A 89 1.26 39.71 17.43
N ASP A 90 1.17 40.31 18.62
CA ASP A 90 0.69 41.68 18.84
C ASP A 90 1.85 42.64 19.20
N SER A 91 3.12 42.21 19.05
CA SER A 91 4.30 43.06 19.24
C SER A 91 4.65 43.84 17.96
N ASP A 92 4.95 45.14 18.11
CA ASP A 92 5.35 46.04 17.02
C ASP A 92 6.87 46.01 16.74
N ASP A 93 7.61 45.15 17.45
CA ASP A 93 9.07 45.05 17.36
C ASP A 93 9.51 44.24 16.13
N GLU A 94 10.32 44.83 15.26
CA GLU A 94 10.74 44.21 13.98
C GLU A 94 11.54 42.90 14.18
N GLU A 95 12.39 42.83 15.22
CA GLU A 95 13.18 41.65 15.57
C GLU A 95 12.29 40.49 16.05
N GLU A 96 11.20 40.83 16.74
CA GLU A 96 10.23 39.90 17.29
C GLU A 96 9.28 39.37 16.20
N ALA A 97 8.90 40.24 15.26
CA ALA A 97 8.21 39.86 14.03
C ALA A 97 9.06 38.94 13.15
N GLU A 98 10.38 39.12 13.13
CA GLU A 98 11.32 38.22 12.44
C GLU A 98 11.45 36.86 13.14
N ARG A 99 11.50 36.84 14.48
CA ARG A 99 11.38 35.60 15.28
C ARG A 99 10.08 34.86 14.99
N LEU A 100 8.95 35.55 14.93
CA LEU A 100 7.65 34.99 14.56
C LEU A 100 7.62 34.42 13.14
N LYS A 101 8.25 35.10 12.16
CA LYS A 101 8.38 34.60 10.79
C LYS A 101 9.23 33.32 10.73
N ASN A 102 10.24 33.22 11.59
CA ASN A 102 11.08 32.03 11.71
C ASN A 102 10.39 30.88 12.47
N LEU A 103 9.61 31.16 13.51
CA LEU A 103 8.72 30.19 14.17
C LEU A 103 7.64 29.67 13.20
N ARG A 104 6.99 30.58 12.44
CA ARG A 104 6.02 30.25 11.37
C ARG A 104 6.61 29.45 10.22
N GLN A 105 7.93 29.37 10.09
CA GLN A 105 8.63 28.48 9.16
C GLN A 105 9.17 27.25 9.92
N PRO A 106 8.30 26.33 10.38
CA PRO A 106 8.77 25.11 11.00
C PRO A 106 9.39 24.27 9.90
N ASN A 107 10.72 24.34 9.85
CA ASN A 107 11.63 23.67 8.91
C ASN A 107 11.52 24.11 7.45
N ARG A 108 12.28 25.14 7.12
CA ARG A 108 12.99 25.13 5.84
C ARG A 108 13.96 23.95 5.85
N SER A 109 13.49 22.85 5.28
CA SER A 109 14.27 21.87 4.54
C SER A 109 15.46 21.21 5.27
N ILE A 110 15.22 20.05 5.88
CA ILE A 110 16.16 18.96 5.55
C ILE A 110 15.89 18.67 4.08
N VAL A 111 16.62 19.34 3.18
CA VAL A 111 16.71 18.90 1.78
C VAL A 111 17.41 17.55 1.87
N ARG A 112 16.64 16.47 2.01
CA ARG A 112 17.20 15.14 1.80
C ARG A 112 17.55 15.12 0.32
N PRO A 113 18.83 15.02 -0.06
CA PRO A 113 19.17 14.92 -1.47
C PRO A 113 18.37 13.75 -2.03
N PRO A 114 17.71 13.92 -3.19
CA PRO A 114 16.93 12.84 -3.76
C PRO A 114 17.88 11.65 -3.96
N ARG A 115 17.63 10.56 -3.24
CA ARG A 115 18.39 9.31 -3.42
C ARG A 115 18.31 8.92 -4.90
N PRO A 116 19.28 8.18 -5.47
CA PRO A 116 19.12 7.60 -6.80
C PRO A 116 18.03 6.52 -6.80
N ASN A 117 17.53 6.18 -7.99
CA ASN A 117 16.70 4.99 -8.18
C ASN A 117 17.58 3.74 -8.13
N SER A 118 17.19 2.77 -7.32
CA SER A 118 17.85 1.48 -7.22
C SER A 118 16.83 0.35 -7.08
N TYR A 119 17.21 -0.84 -7.52
CA TYR A 119 16.55 -2.10 -7.20
C TYR A 119 16.99 -2.58 -5.81
N GLY A 120 16.21 -3.48 -5.20
CA GLY A 120 16.56 -4.02 -3.89
C GLY A 120 16.29 -3.07 -2.72
N SER A 121 16.97 -3.30 -1.60
CA SER A 121 16.79 -2.57 -0.35
C SER A 121 17.34 -1.13 -0.44
N ILE A 122 16.87 -0.27 0.46
CA ILE A 122 17.34 1.11 0.58
C ILE A 122 18.18 1.23 1.84
N GLU A 123 19.40 1.76 1.70
CA GLU A 123 20.33 1.93 2.81
C GLU A 123 19.70 2.72 3.98
N GLY A 124 19.75 2.17 5.19
CA GLY A 124 19.17 2.79 6.38
C GLY A 124 17.64 2.74 6.47
N VAL A 125 16.98 1.90 5.66
CA VAL A 125 15.55 1.61 5.75
C VAL A 125 15.34 0.10 5.91
N LYS A 126 15.01 -0.33 7.14
CA LYS A 126 14.82 -1.74 7.51
C LYS A 126 13.38 -2.21 7.28
N VAL A 127 13.17 -3.53 7.18
CA VAL A 127 11.82 -4.10 7.17
C VAL A 127 11.07 -3.69 8.45
N GLY A 128 9.79 -3.36 8.31
CA GLY A 128 8.97 -2.82 9.38
C GLY A 128 9.02 -1.28 9.52
N THR A 129 9.92 -0.59 8.80
CA THR A 129 9.92 0.89 8.80
C THR A 129 8.56 1.43 8.38
N TRP A 130 8.10 2.45 9.10
CA TRP A 130 6.75 2.99 8.98
C TRP A 130 6.77 4.47 8.60
N TRP A 131 5.78 4.89 7.81
CA TRP A 131 5.56 6.27 7.37
C TRP A 131 4.09 6.66 7.50
N GLU A 132 3.82 7.92 7.81
CA GLU A 132 2.43 8.42 7.87
C GLU A 132 1.84 8.58 6.46
N THR A 133 2.63 9.05 5.50
CA THR A 133 2.15 9.40 4.16
C THR A 133 3.00 8.81 3.04
N ARG A 134 2.39 8.68 1.84
CA ARG A 134 3.10 8.33 0.59
C ARG A 134 4.18 9.34 0.20
N LEU A 135 4.08 10.58 0.69
CA LEU A 135 5.10 11.60 0.45
C LEU A 135 6.35 11.31 1.30
N ASP A 136 6.18 10.84 2.53
CA ASP A 136 7.31 10.43 3.37
C ASP A 136 8.02 9.18 2.78
N CYS A 137 7.25 8.24 2.22
CA CYS A 137 7.81 7.11 1.44
C CYS A 137 8.63 7.58 0.22
N ASN A 138 8.19 8.67 -0.45
CA ASN A 138 8.93 9.25 -1.57
C ASN A 138 10.26 9.84 -1.08
N TYR A 139 10.24 10.63 0.00
CA TYR A 139 11.45 11.27 0.53
C TYR A 139 12.51 10.27 0.97
N ASP A 140 12.11 9.12 1.50
CA ASP A 140 13.05 8.04 1.88
C ASP A 140 13.43 7.13 0.71
N GLY A 141 12.87 7.34 -0.48
CA GLY A 141 13.20 6.58 -1.70
C GLY A 141 12.64 5.16 -1.72
N ILE A 142 11.88 4.74 -0.70
CA ILE A 142 11.30 3.39 -0.65
C ILE A 142 10.27 3.20 -1.76
N HIS A 143 9.47 4.23 -2.03
CA HIS A 143 8.47 4.23 -3.09
C HIS A 143 8.19 5.68 -3.56
N ARG A 144 8.67 6.04 -4.75
CA ARG A 144 8.62 7.44 -5.23
C ARG A 144 7.25 7.94 -5.66
N PRO A 145 6.42 7.18 -6.39
CA PRO A 145 5.11 7.69 -6.74
C PRO A 145 4.34 8.04 -5.47
N THR A 146 3.75 9.23 -5.42
CA THR A 146 2.91 9.63 -4.26
C THR A 146 1.46 9.18 -4.41
N VAL A 147 1.09 8.72 -5.62
CA VAL A 147 -0.26 8.30 -5.99
C VAL A 147 -0.25 6.91 -6.63
N ALA A 148 0.52 6.72 -7.71
CA ALA A 148 0.52 5.46 -8.47
C ALA A 148 0.95 4.26 -7.61
N GLY A 149 0.39 3.08 -7.88
CA GLY A 149 0.73 1.88 -7.11
C GLY A 149 2.11 1.31 -7.47
N ILE A 150 2.60 1.54 -8.69
CA ILE A 150 3.83 0.95 -9.22
C ILE A 150 4.87 2.04 -9.46
N HIS A 151 6.09 1.81 -9.01
CA HIS A 151 7.25 2.64 -9.35
C HIS A 151 8.07 1.95 -10.44
N GLN A 152 7.85 2.36 -11.69
CA GLN A 152 8.54 1.80 -12.86
C GLN A 152 10.03 2.18 -12.91
N GLY A 153 10.85 1.28 -13.45
CA GLY A 153 12.26 1.46 -13.79
C GLY A 153 12.58 0.89 -15.18
N PRO A 154 13.83 1.04 -15.67
CA PRO A 154 14.24 0.60 -16.99
C PRO A 154 14.15 -0.93 -17.13
N ASP A 155 14.71 -1.65 -16.17
CA ASP A 155 14.84 -3.12 -16.15
C ASP A 155 13.84 -3.77 -15.18
N GLY A 156 12.66 -3.15 -15.08
CA GLY A 156 11.57 -3.60 -14.21
C GLY A 156 11.17 -2.56 -13.18
N ALA A 157 10.15 -2.86 -12.39
CA ALA A 157 9.66 -2.01 -11.31
C ALA A 157 10.59 -2.07 -10.08
N TYR A 158 10.78 -0.92 -9.44
CA TYR A 158 11.56 -0.80 -8.21
C TYR A 158 10.75 -1.14 -6.95
N SER A 159 9.46 -0.78 -6.95
CA SER A 159 8.60 -0.90 -5.77
C SER A 159 7.11 -0.86 -6.10
N VAL A 160 6.29 -1.47 -5.25
CA VAL A 160 4.82 -1.42 -5.31
C VAL A 160 4.19 -1.04 -3.98
N ALA A 161 2.99 -0.47 -4.04
CA ALA A 161 2.21 -0.05 -2.88
C ALA A 161 0.84 -0.76 -2.82
N LEU A 162 0.68 -1.67 -1.87
CA LEU A 162 -0.59 -2.32 -1.57
C LEU A 162 -1.45 -1.41 -0.69
N SER A 163 -2.43 -0.72 -1.27
CA SER A 163 -3.25 0.29 -0.56
C SER A 163 -4.77 0.09 -0.67
N GLY A 164 -5.22 -1.09 -1.10
CA GLY A 164 -6.65 -1.41 -1.24
C GLY A 164 -7.33 -0.73 -2.44
N GLY A 165 -6.58 -0.49 -3.51
CA GLY A 165 -7.08 0.21 -4.69
C GLY A 165 -7.78 -0.71 -5.71
N TYR A 166 -7.62 -2.03 -5.58
CA TYR A 166 -8.14 -3.03 -6.51
C TYR A 166 -8.78 -4.16 -5.73
N GLU A 167 -9.99 -4.54 -6.12
CA GLU A 167 -10.79 -5.57 -5.46
C GLU A 167 -10.36 -7.00 -5.82
N ASP A 168 -9.55 -7.14 -6.86
CA ASP A 168 -9.03 -8.41 -7.36
C ASP A 168 -7.73 -8.84 -6.66
N ASP A 169 -7.14 -7.98 -5.81
CA ASP A 169 -5.92 -8.26 -5.04
C ASP A 169 -6.19 -9.30 -3.94
N VAL A 170 -5.25 -10.24 -3.76
CA VAL A 170 -5.29 -11.24 -2.68
C VAL A 170 -3.95 -11.19 -1.95
N ASP A 171 -3.98 -10.90 -0.65
CA ASP A 171 -2.78 -10.75 0.18
C ASP A 171 -2.66 -11.87 1.23
N LEU A 172 -1.64 -12.72 1.09
CA LEU A 172 -1.28 -13.80 2.00
C LEU A 172 -0.01 -13.49 2.80
N GLY A 173 0.46 -12.24 2.81
CA GLY A 173 1.63 -11.80 3.57
C GLY A 173 2.91 -12.07 2.79
N ASP A 174 3.48 -13.26 2.91
CA ASP A 174 4.73 -13.62 2.21
C ASP A 174 4.49 -13.93 0.73
N SER A 175 3.24 -14.09 0.31
CA SER A 175 2.83 -14.19 -1.08
C SER A 175 1.59 -13.34 -1.32
N PHE A 176 1.45 -12.76 -2.50
CA PHE A 176 0.22 -12.05 -2.87
C PHE A 176 0.03 -11.99 -4.38
N THR A 177 -1.22 -11.74 -4.80
CA THR A 177 -1.53 -11.37 -6.18
C THR A 177 -1.86 -9.88 -6.24
N TYR A 178 -1.27 -9.21 -7.22
CA TYR A 178 -1.38 -7.78 -7.44
C TYR A 178 -2.00 -7.50 -8.80
N THR A 179 -2.97 -6.59 -8.83
CA THR A 179 -3.64 -6.17 -10.06
C THR A 179 -2.89 -5.01 -10.70
N GLY A 180 -2.68 -5.11 -12.01
CA GLY A 180 -2.03 -4.07 -12.81
C GLY A 180 -2.72 -2.71 -12.74
N GLU A 181 -2.00 -1.67 -13.14
CA GLU A 181 -2.53 -0.32 -13.25
C GLU A 181 -3.33 -0.09 -14.55
N GLY A 182 -4.13 0.98 -14.58
CA GLY A 182 -4.94 1.36 -15.74
C GLY A 182 -6.33 0.71 -15.79
N GLY A 183 -6.95 0.78 -16.97
CA GLY A 183 -8.33 0.35 -17.24
C GLY A 183 -9.41 1.29 -16.67
N ARG A 184 -9.01 2.47 -16.20
CA ARG A 184 -9.86 3.42 -15.46
C ARG A 184 -9.98 4.73 -16.23
N ASP A 185 -11.20 5.25 -16.36
CA ASP A 185 -11.39 6.62 -16.81
C ASP A 185 -11.20 7.57 -15.62
N LEU A 186 -10.10 8.31 -15.67
CA LEU A 186 -9.72 9.25 -14.62
C LEU A 186 -10.13 10.69 -14.96
N LYS A 187 -10.80 10.90 -16.10
CA LYS A 187 -11.37 12.21 -16.44
C LYS A 187 -12.40 12.59 -15.38
N GLY A 188 -12.38 13.85 -14.98
CA GLY A 188 -13.42 14.39 -14.10
C GLY A 188 -14.81 14.17 -14.70
N THR A 189 -15.80 13.87 -13.87
CA THR A 189 -17.21 13.80 -14.29
C THR A 189 -17.79 15.22 -14.35
N ALA A 190 -18.93 15.40 -15.02
CA ALA A 190 -19.66 16.68 -15.00
C ALA A 190 -19.95 17.17 -13.56
N SER A 191 -20.15 16.24 -12.62
CA SER A 191 -20.35 16.50 -11.19
C SER A 191 -19.06 16.72 -10.39
N ASN A 192 -17.90 16.30 -10.91
CA ASN A 192 -16.61 16.51 -10.27
C ASN A 192 -15.52 16.66 -11.36
N PRO A 193 -15.33 17.87 -11.90
CA PRO A 193 -14.49 18.09 -13.09
C PRO A 193 -12.99 17.90 -12.84
N LYS A 194 -12.57 17.74 -11.58
CA LYS A 194 -11.17 17.41 -11.26
C LYS A 194 -10.89 15.95 -11.63
N ASN A 195 -9.77 15.72 -12.30
CA ASN A 195 -9.27 14.37 -12.58
C ASN A 195 -9.26 13.53 -11.30
N LEU A 196 -9.90 12.37 -11.39
CA LEU A 196 -9.95 11.41 -10.30
C LEU A 196 -8.57 10.76 -10.15
N ARG A 197 -8.12 10.55 -8.91
CA ARG A 197 -6.89 9.76 -8.65
C ARG A 197 -7.15 8.26 -8.71
N THR A 198 -8.41 7.86 -8.55
CA THR A 198 -8.90 6.48 -8.55
C THR A 198 -10.31 6.49 -9.11
N ALA A 199 -10.62 5.54 -9.99
CA ALA A 199 -11.98 5.27 -10.47
C ALA A 199 -12.18 3.75 -10.56
N PRO A 200 -13.43 3.26 -10.62
CA PRO A 200 -13.71 1.87 -10.95
C PRO A 200 -13.14 1.49 -12.32
N GLN A 201 -12.96 0.19 -12.55
CA GLN A 201 -12.60 -0.32 -13.88
C GLN A 201 -13.70 0.00 -14.89
N SER A 202 -13.28 0.43 -16.09
CA SER A 202 -14.17 0.90 -17.17
C SER A 202 -13.72 0.45 -18.55
N LYS A 203 -12.48 -0.04 -18.68
CA LYS A 203 -11.85 -0.48 -19.93
C LYS A 203 -10.83 -1.58 -19.63
N HIS A 204 -10.45 -2.32 -20.65
CA HIS A 204 -9.36 -3.27 -20.59
C HIS A 204 -8.04 -2.60 -20.20
N GLN A 205 -7.28 -3.27 -19.33
CA GLN A 205 -5.90 -2.91 -19.06
C GLN A 205 -5.02 -3.22 -20.29
N ALA A 206 -3.88 -2.55 -20.33
CA ALA A 206 -2.83 -2.74 -21.32
C ALA A 206 -1.51 -3.05 -20.61
N LEU A 207 -0.68 -3.90 -21.24
CA LEU A 207 0.66 -4.24 -20.76
C LEU A 207 1.67 -3.14 -21.10
N VAL A 208 1.49 -1.98 -20.46
CA VAL A 208 2.32 -0.78 -20.66
C VAL A 208 2.73 -0.20 -19.32
N ARG A 209 3.73 0.70 -19.30
CA ARG A 209 4.15 1.46 -18.11
C ARG A 209 4.44 0.54 -16.92
N GLY A 210 3.75 0.71 -15.78
CA GLY A 210 3.96 -0.11 -14.59
C GLY A 210 3.68 -1.59 -14.82
N ASN A 211 2.71 -1.94 -15.66
CA ASN A 211 2.41 -3.34 -15.96
C ASN A 211 3.54 -4.00 -16.75
N LEU A 212 4.08 -3.28 -17.74
CA LEU A 212 5.25 -3.73 -18.50
C LEU A 212 6.51 -3.79 -17.63
N ALA A 213 6.67 -2.85 -16.69
CA ALA A 213 7.78 -2.90 -15.75
C ALA A 213 7.68 -4.13 -14.85
N LEU A 214 6.51 -4.46 -14.33
CA LEU A 214 6.31 -5.67 -13.52
C LEU A 214 6.48 -6.97 -14.30
N SER A 215 6.08 -7.01 -15.59
CA SER A 215 6.33 -8.20 -16.41
C SER A 215 7.83 -8.42 -16.62
N ARG A 216 8.62 -7.34 -16.79
CA ARG A 216 10.09 -7.42 -16.85
C ARG A 216 10.73 -7.92 -15.56
N ASN A 217 10.14 -7.71 -14.38
CA ASN A 217 10.66 -8.29 -13.14
C ASN A 217 10.63 -9.82 -13.15
N VAL A 218 9.74 -10.44 -13.92
CA VAL A 218 9.69 -11.91 -14.07
C VAL A 218 10.92 -12.42 -14.80
N GLU A 219 11.37 -11.71 -15.84
CA GLU A 219 12.54 -12.08 -16.64
C GLU A 219 13.85 -11.69 -15.97
N THR A 220 13.91 -10.49 -15.39
CA THR A 220 15.14 -9.95 -14.78
C THR A 220 15.41 -10.51 -13.39
N GLY A 221 14.39 -11.02 -12.69
CA GLY A 221 14.50 -11.43 -11.30
C GLY A 221 14.75 -10.28 -10.32
N ASN A 222 14.67 -9.02 -10.78
CA ASN A 222 14.94 -7.85 -9.97
C ASN A 222 13.94 -7.77 -8.79
N PRO A 223 14.42 -7.67 -7.53
CA PRO A 223 13.54 -7.64 -6.37
C PRO A 223 12.77 -6.32 -6.30
N VAL A 224 11.49 -6.42 -5.95
CA VAL A 224 10.56 -5.30 -5.82
C VAL A 224 10.30 -5.01 -4.35
N ARG A 225 10.50 -3.76 -3.94
CA ARG A 225 10.14 -3.32 -2.58
C ARG A 225 8.62 -3.24 -2.43
N VAL A 226 8.08 -3.80 -1.35
CA VAL A 226 6.65 -3.76 -1.08
C VAL A 226 6.36 -2.88 0.12
N ILE A 227 5.47 -1.89 -0.07
CA ILE A 227 4.86 -1.15 1.04
C ILE A 227 3.39 -1.52 1.17
N ARG A 228 2.92 -1.79 2.39
CA ARG A 228 1.49 -1.99 2.71
C ARG A 228 0.93 -0.75 3.39
N GLY A 229 -0.22 -0.27 2.91
CA GLY A 229 -0.93 0.88 3.45
C GLY A 229 -2.17 0.49 4.25
N TYR A 230 -2.53 1.31 5.22
CA TYR A 230 -3.65 1.07 6.16
C TYR A 230 -5.05 0.92 5.55
N LYS A 231 -5.23 1.35 4.30
CA LYS A 231 -6.50 1.19 3.57
C LYS A 231 -6.64 -0.17 2.90
N LEU A 232 -5.58 -0.97 2.90
CA LEU A 232 -5.61 -2.33 2.40
C LEU A 232 -6.50 -3.19 3.31
N ASN A 233 -7.51 -3.84 2.73
CA ASN A 233 -8.36 -4.78 3.47
C ASN A 233 -7.66 -6.14 3.60
N SER A 234 -6.62 -6.19 4.43
CA SER A 234 -5.78 -7.38 4.65
C SER A 234 -5.40 -7.47 6.12
N LYS A 235 -5.24 -8.70 6.65
CA LYS A 235 -4.74 -8.94 8.01
C LYS A 235 -3.27 -8.52 8.19
N PHE A 236 -2.55 -8.35 7.08
CA PHE A 236 -1.13 -7.95 7.07
C PHE A 236 -0.94 -6.44 6.94
N ALA A 237 -2.02 -5.70 6.64
CA ALA A 237 -1.98 -4.24 6.55
C ALA A 237 -1.67 -3.62 7.92
N PRO A 238 -0.91 -2.51 7.98
CA PRO A 238 -0.73 -1.79 9.23
C PRO A 238 -2.02 -1.06 9.63
N ASP A 239 -2.25 -0.84 10.93
CA ASP A 239 -3.44 -0.13 11.42
C ASP A 239 -3.51 1.34 10.99
N SER A 240 -2.36 1.93 10.66
CA SER A 240 -2.23 3.30 10.19
C SER A 240 -1.04 3.45 9.25
N GLY A 241 -1.02 4.51 8.44
CA GLY A 241 0.10 4.85 7.56
C GLY A 241 0.49 3.76 6.56
N TYR A 242 1.79 3.66 6.30
CA TYR A 242 2.43 2.76 5.35
C TYR A 242 3.62 2.08 6.01
N ARG A 243 3.82 0.79 5.75
CA ARG A 243 4.94 0.02 6.28
C ARG A 243 5.70 -0.67 5.15
N TYR A 244 7.02 -0.68 5.22
CA TYR A 244 7.87 -1.46 4.31
C TYR A 244 7.95 -2.90 4.81
N ASP A 245 7.55 -3.84 3.96
CA ASP A 245 7.44 -5.26 4.34
C ASP A 245 8.52 -6.14 3.70
N GLY A 246 9.49 -5.50 3.05
CA GLY A 246 10.64 -6.15 2.45
C GLY A 246 10.57 -6.28 0.93
N LEU A 247 11.50 -7.08 0.43
CA LEU A 247 11.69 -7.45 -0.96
C LEU A 247 10.88 -8.68 -1.37
N TYR A 248 10.32 -8.60 -2.57
CA TYR A 248 9.54 -9.66 -3.21
C TYR A 248 9.97 -9.83 -4.66
N ASN A 249 10.00 -11.07 -5.13
CA ASN A 249 10.17 -11.40 -6.53
C ASN A 249 8.81 -11.48 -7.21
N VAL A 250 8.72 -11.01 -8.44
CA VAL A 250 7.55 -11.26 -9.30
C VAL A 250 7.77 -12.59 -9.99
N THR A 251 7.03 -13.61 -9.60
CA THR A 251 7.29 -14.99 -10.07
C THR A 251 6.60 -15.28 -11.38
N LYS A 252 5.43 -14.67 -11.63
CA LYS A 252 4.68 -14.80 -12.87
C LYS A 252 3.68 -13.66 -13.04
N PHE A 253 3.24 -13.45 -14.27
CA PHE A 253 2.10 -12.58 -14.59
C PHE A 253 1.20 -13.26 -15.62
N TRP A 254 -0.09 -12.90 -15.61
CA TRP A 254 -1.06 -13.42 -16.58
C TRP A 254 -2.20 -12.42 -16.80
N GLU A 255 -2.90 -12.62 -17.90
CA GLU A 255 -4.10 -11.88 -18.26
C GLU A 255 -5.34 -12.62 -17.73
N THR A 256 -6.32 -11.89 -17.21
CA THR A 256 -7.60 -12.48 -16.79
C THR A 256 -8.73 -11.45 -16.84
N THR A 257 -9.97 -11.91 -16.72
CA THR A 257 -11.13 -11.03 -16.59
C THR A 257 -11.36 -10.71 -15.12
N GLY A 258 -11.21 -9.44 -14.74
CA GLY A 258 -11.44 -9.00 -13.36
C GLY A 258 -12.92 -9.01 -12.97
N LYS A 259 -13.21 -8.79 -11.69
CA LYS A 259 -14.59 -8.77 -11.16
C LYS A 259 -15.52 -7.78 -11.88
N ALA A 260 -14.97 -6.68 -12.39
CA ALA A 260 -15.69 -5.70 -13.18
C ALA A 260 -15.95 -6.11 -14.64
N GLY A 261 -15.58 -7.32 -15.07
CA GLY A 261 -15.81 -7.83 -16.43
C GLY A 261 -14.79 -7.35 -17.48
N PHE A 262 -13.75 -6.62 -17.07
CA PHE A 262 -12.69 -6.16 -17.96
C PHE A 262 -11.44 -7.01 -17.82
N ARG A 263 -10.75 -7.23 -18.93
CA ARG A 263 -9.35 -7.67 -18.95
C ARG A 263 -8.47 -6.85 -18.00
N ILE A 264 -7.80 -7.55 -17.09
CA ILE A 264 -6.79 -7.05 -16.16
C ILE A 264 -5.51 -7.90 -16.26
N TYR A 265 -4.38 -7.33 -15.86
CA TYR A 265 -3.15 -8.08 -15.63
C TYR A 265 -3.00 -8.40 -14.15
N LYS A 266 -2.63 -9.64 -13.83
CA LYS A 266 -2.30 -10.08 -12.49
C LYS A 266 -0.83 -10.46 -12.41
N PHE A 267 -0.22 -10.15 -11.27
CA PHE A 267 1.18 -10.43 -10.96
C PHE A 267 1.24 -11.18 -9.64
N GLN A 268 1.97 -12.29 -9.60
CA GLN A 268 2.24 -13.03 -8.37
C GLN A 268 3.56 -12.55 -7.77
N PHE A 269 3.51 -12.19 -6.49
CA PHE A 269 4.66 -11.80 -5.70
C PHE A 269 4.97 -12.87 -4.67
N GLN A 270 6.25 -13.17 -4.49
CA GLN A 270 6.76 -14.06 -3.46
C GLN A 270 7.89 -13.36 -2.70
N ARG A 271 7.81 -13.35 -1.38
CA ARG A 271 8.82 -12.70 -0.53
C ARG A 271 10.17 -13.39 -0.69
N CYS A 272 11.22 -12.59 -0.86
CA CYS A 272 12.61 -13.03 -1.01
C CYS A 272 13.56 -12.30 -0.04
N ASP A 273 13.02 -11.47 0.86
CA ASP A 273 13.79 -10.69 1.82
C ASP A 273 14.37 -11.57 2.95
N PRO A 274 15.65 -11.42 3.29
CA PRO A 274 16.28 -12.16 4.39
C PRO A 274 15.84 -11.70 5.78
N GLU A 275 15.41 -10.44 5.96
CA GLU A 275 14.88 -9.98 7.25
C GLU A 275 13.54 -10.69 7.51
N PRO A 276 13.16 -10.99 8.78
CA PRO A 276 11.86 -11.58 9.07
C PRO A 276 10.71 -10.63 8.70
N SER A 277 9.55 -11.20 8.33
CA SER A 277 8.38 -10.39 8.03
C SER A 277 7.82 -9.73 9.31
N PRO A 278 7.21 -8.53 9.23
CA PRO A 278 6.73 -7.81 10.42
C PRO A 278 5.64 -8.53 11.23
N TRP A 279 5.02 -9.56 10.66
CA TRP A 279 3.99 -10.39 11.31
C TRP A 279 4.54 -11.75 11.79
N CYS A 280 5.81 -12.06 11.52
CA CYS A 280 6.45 -13.22 12.13
C CYS A 280 6.64 -12.91 13.62
N LYS A 281 6.01 -13.68 14.49
CA LYS A 281 6.30 -13.63 15.91
C LYS A 281 7.67 -14.28 16.08
N GLU A 282 8.71 -13.50 16.33
CA GLU A 282 9.95 -14.08 16.86
C GLU A 282 9.59 -14.82 18.14
N SER A 283 9.66 -16.15 18.12
CA SER A 283 9.86 -16.91 19.35
C SER A 283 11.17 -16.40 19.89
N LYS A 284 11.14 -15.58 20.95
CA LYS A 284 12.34 -15.29 21.73
C LYS A 284 12.87 -16.63 22.21
N SER A 285 13.83 -17.21 21.50
CA SER A 285 14.63 -18.32 21.99
C SER A 285 15.57 -17.72 23.03
N THR A 286 15.05 -17.50 24.24
CA THR A 286 15.89 -17.45 25.43
C THR A 286 16.42 -18.87 25.63
N SER A 287 17.52 -19.23 24.95
CA SER A 287 18.41 -20.25 25.47
C SER A 287 19.04 -19.65 26.73
N PRO A 288 18.89 -20.26 27.92
CA PRO A 288 19.63 -19.82 29.09
C PRO A 288 21.13 -19.99 28.81
N PRO A 289 22.00 -19.12 29.37
CA PRO A 289 23.44 -19.31 29.25
C PRO A 289 23.81 -20.66 29.87
N ASP A 290 24.62 -21.43 29.14
CA ASP A 290 25.26 -22.63 29.66
C ASP A 290 25.94 -22.29 30.98
N VAL A 291 25.41 -22.84 32.08
CA VAL A 291 26.11 -22.86 33.35
C VAL A 291 27.10 -24.00 33.28
N ALA A 292 28.33 -23.67 32.90
CA ALA A 292 29.46 -24.56 33.11
C ALA A 292 29.78 -24.61 34.62
N ILE A 293 29.52 -25.76 35.25
CA ILE A 293 30.22 -26.24 36.45
C ILE A 293 30.49 -27.73 36.26
#